data_AF-A0A096BXV0-F1
#
_entry.id   AF-A0A096BXV0-F1
#
_cell.length_a   1.000
_cell.length_b   1.000
_cell.length_c   1.000
_cell.angle_alpha   90.00
_cell.angle_beta   90.00
_cell.angle_gamma   90.00
#
_symmetry.space_group_name_H-M   'P 1'
#
loop_
_entity.id
_entity.type
_entity.pdbx_description
1 polymer ?
#
loop_
_entity_poly.entity_id
_entity_poly.type
_entity_poly.pdbx_seq_one_letter_code
_entity_poly.pdbx_strand_id
1 'polypeptide(L)' 'MVIVNDKGTKILDCVSIFISERADKDDKSKAYCYDIKCQLSNGRVERIKSFDDINKAYEFISLLYRDFGASIRALEDA' A
#
# COMPACT_ATOMS: atom_id res chain seq x y z
N MET A 1 -8.25 -0.87 -1.57
CA MET A 1 -8.08 -1.09 -3.03
C MET A 1 -7.78 -2.55 -3.24
N VAL A 2 -8.60 -3.29 -4.00
CA VAL A 2 -8.43 -4.74 -4.18
C VAL A 2 -7.77 -5.03 -5.53
N ILE A 3 -6.58 -5.61 -5.51
CA ILE A 3 -5.86 -6.10 -6.69
C ILE A 3 -6.18 -7.59 -6.84
N VAL A 4 -6.67 -7.97 -8.01
CA VAL A 4 -6.99 -9.35 -8.40
C VAL A 4 -6.07 -9.83 -9.52
N ASN A 5 -5.92 -11.15 -9.67
CA ASN A 5 -5.26 -11.73 -10.84
C ASN A 5 -6.23 -11.78 -12.04
N ASP A 6 -5.71 -12.25 -13.18
CA ASP A 6 -6.43 -12.53 -14.43
C ASP A 6 -7.65 -13.46 -14.25
N LYS A 7 -7.69 -14.25 -13.17
CA LYS A 7 -8.80 -15.14 -12.81
C LYS A 7 -9.78 -14.53 -11.80
N GLY A 8 -9.66 -13.24 -11.49
CA GLY A 8 -10.50 -12.56 -10.50
C GLY A 8 -10.22 -12.94 -9.04
N THR A 9 -9.14 -13.67 -8.76
CA THR A 9 -8.75 -14.03 -7.39
C THR A 9 -8.04 -12.86 -6.72
N LYS A 10 -8.49 -12.45 -5.53
CA LYS A 10 -7.83 -11.41 -4.71
C LYS A 10 -6.38 -11.81 -4.44
N ILE A 11 -5.45 -10.94 -4.85
CA ILE A 11 -4.01 -11.05 -4.56
C ILE A 11 -3.67 -10.17 -3.35
N LEU A 12 -4.12 -8.93 -3.40
CA LEU A 12 -3.71 -7.88 -2.48
C LEU A 12 -4.89 -6.94 -2.23
N ASP A 13 -5.07 -6.52 -0.99
CA ASP A 13 -6.01 -5.48 -0.65
C ASP A 13 -5.31 -4.41 0.15
N CYS A 14 -5.05 -3.27 -0.48
CA CYS A 14 -4.33 -2.21 0.19
C CYS A 14 -5.24 -1.43 1.14
N VAL A 15 -4.87 -1.48 2.42
CA VAL A 15 -5.77 -1.21 3.55
C VAL A 15 -5.76 0.26 3.94
N SER A 16 -4.60 0.93 3.96
CA SER A 16 -4.41 2.40 4.11
C SER A 16 -2.93 2.76 4.35
N ILE A 17 -2.63 4.06 4.46
CA ILE A 17 -1.38 4.59 5.03
C ILE A 17 -1.48 4.50 6.57
N PHE A 18 -0.47 3.92 7.20
CA PHE A 18 -0.34 3.82 8.65
C PHE A 18 0.84 4.67 9.12
N ILE A 19 0.58 5.61 10.03
CA ILE A 19 1.66 6.35 10.69
C ILE A 19 2.33 5.44 11.71
N SER A 20 3.63 5.26 11.62
CA SER A 20 4.44 4.46 12.53
C SER A 20 5.61 5.29 13.04
N GLU A 21 5.99 5.11 14.30
CA GLU A 21 7.19 5.76 14.85
C GLU A 21 8.40 4.87 14.58
N ARG A 22 9.47 5.43 14.03
CA ARG A 22 10.77 4.75 13.90
C ARG A 22 11.78 5.49 14.78
N ALA A 23 12.46 4.74 15.64
CA ALA A 23 13.61 5.26 16.36
C ALA A 23 14.74 5.45 15.35
N ASP A 24 15.20 6.68 15.19
CA ASP A 24 16.39 6.96 14.42
C ASP A 24 17.62 6.46 15.22
N LYS A 25 18.60 5.88 14.53
CA LYS A 25 19.78 5.28 15.17
C LYS A 25 20.80 6.33 15.59
N ASP A 26 20.80 7.48 14.92
CA ASP A 26 21.75 8.58 15.17
C ASP A 26 21.18 9.67 16.07
N ASP A 27 19.87 9.85 16.09
CA ASP A 27 19.21 10.86 16.90
C ASP A 27 18.06 10.23 17.68
N LYS A 28 18.02 10.39 19.00
CA LYS A 28 16.91 9.87 19.84
C LYS A 28 15.56 10.54 19.56
N SER A 29 15.52 11.40 18.56
CA SER A 29 14.35 11.99 17.93
C SER A 29 13.51 10.89 17.29
N LYS A 30 12.25 10.76 17.73
CA LYS A 30 11.28 9.89 17.08
C LYS A 30 10.97 10.45 15.69
N ALA A 31 11.33 9.73 14.64
CA ALA A 31 10.92 10.08 13.28
C ALA A 31 9.59 9.38 12.97
N TYR A 32 8.60 10.14 12.50
CA TYR A 32 7.38 9.55 11.95
C TYR A 32 7.67 8.98 10.57
N CYS A 33 7.24 7.74 10.33
CA CYS A 33 7.22 7.13 9.01
C CYS A 33 5.80 6.75 8.61
N TYR A 34 5.55 6.74 7.31
CA TYR A 34 4.27 6.46 6.70
C TYR A 34 4.35 5.09 6.03
N ASP A 35 3.90 4.07 6.75
CA ASP A 35 3.91 2.68 6.31
C ASP A 35 2.66 2.38 5.49
N ILE A 36 2.84 1.91 4.26
CA ILE A 36 1.75 1.42 3.45
C ILE A 36 1.64 -0.08 3.68
N LYS A 37 0.51 -0.50 4.24
CA LYS A 37 0.23 -1.91 4.52
C LYS A 37 -0.89 -2.40 3.64
N CYS A 38 -0.73 -3.61 3.12
CA CYS A 38 -1.77 -4.28 2.38
C CYS A 38 -2.00 -5.68 2.97
N GLN A 39 -3.24 -6.16 2.83
CA GLN A 39 -3.66 -7.48 3.24
C GLN A 39 -3.53 -8.45 2.06
N LEU A 40 -2.80 -9.54 2.27
CA LEU A 40 -2.68 -10.62 1.31
C LEU A 40 -3.96 -11.48 1.28
N SER A 41 -4.08 -12.31 0.25
CA SER A 41 -5.20 -13.26 0.09
C SER A 41 -5.39 -14.22 1.27
N ASN A 42 -4.31 -14.55 1.99
CA ASN A 42 -4.34 -15.40 3.19
C ASN A 42 -4.71 -14.65 4.48
N GLY A 43 -5.10 -13.37 4.39
CA GLY A 43 -5.51 -12.54 5.51
C GLY A 43 -4.37 -11.84 6.26
N ARG A 44 -3.10 -12.14 5.97
CA ARG A 44 -1.96 -11.46 6.60
C ARG A 44 -1.84 -10.02 6.13
N VAL A 45 -1.60 -9.11 7.07
CA VAL A 45 -1.29 -7.70 6.77
C VAL A 45 0.21 -7.51 6.78
N GLU A 46 0.76 -7.12 5.64
CA GLU A 46 2.20 -6.93 5.46
C GLU A 46 2.48 -5.49 5.03
N ARG A 47 3.61 -4.95 5.49
CA ARG A 47 4.09 -3.64 5.03
C ARG A 47 4.77 -3.82 3.68
N ILE A 48 4.25 -3.15 2.66
CA ILE A 48 4.81 -3.20 1.31
C ILE A 48 5.85 -2.10 1.07
N LYS A 49 5.69 -0.95 1.73
CA LYS A 49 6.61 0.18 1.62
C LYS A 49 6.49 1.12 2.82
N SER A 50 7.54 1.90 3.08
CA SER A 50 7.59 2.92 4.12
C SER A 50 8.17 4.20 3.53
N PHE A 51 7.66 5.35 3.96
CA PHE A 51 8.12 6.66 3.52
C PHE A 51 8.40 7.56 4.72
N ASP A 52 9.32 8.49 4.55
CA ASP A 52 9.64 9.57 5.48
C ASP A 52 8.71 10.79 5.31
N ASP A 53 8.05 10.89 4.17
CA ASP A 53 7.17 11.99 3.78
C ASP A 53 5.77 11.46 3.41
N ILE A 54 4.74 12.08 3.99
CA ILE A 54 3.34 11.74 3.75
C ILE A 54 2.94 11.93 2.28
N ASN A 55 3.49 12.95 1.60
CA ASN A 55 3.17 13.25 0.21
C ASN A 55 3.65 12.12 -0.71
N LYS A 56 4.85 11.58 -0.46
CA LYS A 56 5.38 10.42 -1.18
C LYS A 56 4.52 9.17 -0.94
N ALA A 57 4.01 8.99 0.27
CA ALA A 57 3.10 7.88 0.58
C ALA A 57 1.76 8.00 -0.18
N TYR A 58 1.17 9.20 -0.24
CA TYR A 58 -0.04 9.46 -1.03
C TYR A 58 0.20 9.30 -2.54
N GLU A 59 1.33 9.80 -3.05
CA GLU A 59 1.70 9.64 -4.45
C GLU A 59 1.82 8.17 -4.83
N PHE A 60 2.47 7.36 -4.00
CA PHE A 60 2.57 5.92 -4.22
C PHE A 60 1.21 5.23 -4.24
N ILE A 61 0.29 5.59 -3.34
CA ILE A 61 -1.09 5.08 -3.37
C ILE A 61 -1.79 5.49 -4.67
N SER A 62 -1.63 6.73 -5.12
CA SER A 62 -2.21 7.21 -6.37
C SER A 62 -1.69 6.43 -7.59
N LEU A 63 -0.38 6.16 -7.64
CA LEU A 63 0.24 5.32 -8.67
C LEU A 63 -0.29 3.89 -8.64
N LEU A 64 -0.44 3.30 -7.45
CA LEU A 64 -1.06 1.99 -7.29
C LEU A 64 -2.50 1.98 -7.81
N TYR A 65 -3.31 2.99 -7.49
CA TYR A 65 -4.68 3.11 -8.00
C TYR A 65 -4.71 3.28 -9.51
N ARG A 66 -3.77 4.02 -10.11
CA ARG A 66 -3.72 4.20 -11.56
C ARG A 66 -3.36 2.89 -12.27
N ASP A 67 -2.27 2.27 -11.85
CA ASP A 67 -1.69 1.13 -12.54
C ASP A 67 -2.53 -0.14 -12.34
N PHE A 68 -3.09 -0.36 -11.13
CA PHE A 68 -3.96 -1.50 -10.86
C PHE A 68 -5.45 -1.21 -11.02
N GLY A 69 -5.90 0.03 -10.87
CA GLY A 69 -7.29 0.39 -11.15
C GLY A 69 -7.64 0.26 -12.64
N ALA A 70 -6.66 0.46 -13.54
CA ALA A 70 -6.80 0.09 -14.95
C ALA A 70 -7.05 -1.41 -15.14
N SER A 71 -6.33 -2.25 -14.38
CA SER A 71 -6.48 -3.72 -14.41
C SER A 71 -7.82 -4.20 -13.87
N ILE A 72 -8.40 -3.51 -12.88
CA ILE A 72 -9.73 -3.85 -12.33
C ILE A 72 -10.84 -3.51 -13.33
N ARG A 73 -10.82 -2.31 -13.93
CA ARG A 73 -11.85 -1.90 -14.92
C ARG A 73 -11.87 -2.81 -16.14
N ALA A 74 -10.70 -3.25 -16.62
CA ALA A 74 -10.61 -4.19 -17.72
C ALA A 74 -11.24 -5.56 -17.41
N LEU A 75 -11.39 -5.93 -16.14
CA LEU A 75 -12.04 -7.16 -15.70
C LEU A 75 -13.56 -7.01 -15.52
N GLU A 76 -14.05 -5.79 -15.29
CA GLU A 76 -15.48 -5.49 -15.19
C GLU A 76 -16.16 -5.42 -16.58
N ASP A 77 -15.39 -5.05 -17.61
CA ASP A 77 -15.87 -4.92 -19.01
C ASP A 77 -15.66 -6.21 -19.87
N ALA A 78 -15.16 -7.31 -19.29
CA ALA A 78 -14.85 -8.58 -19.97
C ALA A 78 -15.82 -9.71 -19.59
#